data_AF-X0UJG3-F1
#
_entry.id   AF-X0UJG3-F1
#
_cell.length_a   1.000
_cell.length_b   1.000
_cell.length_c   1.000
_cell.angle_alpha   90.00
_cell.angle_beta   90.00
_cell.angle_gamma   90.00
#
_symmetry.space_group_name_H-M   'P 1'
#
loop_
_entity.id
_entity.type
_entity.pdbx_description
1 polymer ?
#
loop_
_entity_poly.entity_id
_entity_poly.type
_entity_poly.pdbx_seq_one_letter_code
_entity_poly.pdbx_strand_id
1 'polypeptide(L)'
;MTCFGSDARRWLAAVVILLAPGAARGLINPNFTPIHLTVQSKLIVLATAPRGKAAQAVVLKIAEALKGKAPAKLTISLAYAPKAHAEAARVLLAESSGRKLLIFAGKYDRDELAYVHVSGRWLQLGKGDDGWRLIAIDTHMLGTWNGATDMLTRCVRYVLAERGGADVPVNSGTEWRKIVKVAALKARPRSASAVDLAGDGR
;
A
#
# COMPACT_ATOMS: atom_id res chain seq x y z
N MET A 1 -25.24 -44.82 -39.12
CA MET A 1 -25.28 -43.38 -39.48
C MET A 1 -24.96 -42.61 -38.21
N THR A 2 -23.68 -42.33 -37.96
CA THR A 2 -23.18 -41.69 -36.73
C THR A 2 -21.97 -40.84 -37.08
N CYS A 3 -22.14 -39.52 -37.07
CA CYS A 3 -21.07 -38.54 -37.24
C CYS A 3 -21.02 -37.67 -35.98
N PHE A 4 -20.11 -37.96 -35.04
CA PHE A 4 -19.76 -37.06 -33.94
C PHE A 4 -18.36 -36.48 -34.25
N GLY A 5 -18.37 -35.24 -34.72
CA GLY A 5 -17.21 -34.49 -35.20
C GLY A 5 -16.31 -33.92 -34.11
N SER A 6 -15.06 -33.71 -34.47
CA SER A 6 -13.86 -33.48 -33.67
C SER A 6 -13.71 -32.13 -32.95
N ASP A 7 -14.79 -31.40 -32.64
CA ASP A 7 -14.69 -29.99 -32.21
C ASP A 7 -14.48 -29.77 -30.70
N ALA A 8 -14.59 -30.80 -29.87
CA ALA A 8 -14.43 -30.65 -28.41
C ALA A 8 -12.98 -30.37 -27.96
N ARG A 9 -11.97 -30.67 -28.79
CA ARG A 9 -10.55 -30.51 -28.40
C ARG A 9 -10.00 -29.10 -28.59
N ARG A 10 -10.67 -28.24 -29.36
CA ARG A 10 -10.20 -26.86 -29.62
C ARG A 10 -10.58 -25.86 -28.52
N TRP A 11 -11.62 -26.13 -27.74
CA TRP A 11 -12.05 -25.24 -26.64
C TRP A 11 -11.28 -25.44 -25.34
N LEU A 12 -10.71 -26.63 -25.10
CA LEU A 12 -9.93 -26.90 -23.88
C LEU A 12 -8.55 -26.21 -23.86
N ALA A 13 -7.95 -25.93 -25.03
CA ALA A 13 -6.66 -25.25 -25.11
C ALA A 13 -6.76 -23.72 -24.86
N ALA A 14 -7.94 -23.11 -25.06
CA ALA A 14 -8.14 -21.67 -24.87
C ALA A 14 -8.35 -21.28 -23.38
N VAL A 15 -8.80 -22.23 -22.53
CA VAL A 15 -9.11 -21.95 -21.12
C VAL A 15 -7.88 -22.01 -20.22
N VAL A 16 -6.85 -22.79 -20.59
CA VAL A 16 -5.65 -22.98 -19.73
C VAL A 16 -4.72 -21.74 -19.73
N ILE A 17 -4.76 -20.88 -20.75
CA ILE A 17 -3.91 -19.68 -20.83
C ILE A 17 -4.45 -18.50 -19.99
N LEU A 18 -5.72 -18.55 -19.55
CA LEU A 18 -6.38 -17.46 -18.82
C LEU A 18 -6.18 -17.48 -17.30
N LEU A 19 -5.51 -18.50 -16.76
CA LEU A 19 -5.27 -18.67 -15.32
C LEU A 19 -3.86 -18.30 -14.87
N ALA A 20 -3.02 -17.71 -15.74
CA ALA A 20 -1.75 -17.15 -15.30
C ALA A 20 -2.05 -15.93 -14.41
N PRO A 21 -1.80 -15.96 -13.09
CA PRO A 21 -2.02 -14.81 -12.24
C PRO A 21 -1.08 -13.69 -12.72
N GLY A 22 -1.66 -12.61 -13.24
CA GLY A 22 -0.92 -11.41 -13.58
C GLY A 22 -0.22 -10.91 -12.33
N ALA A 23 1.12 -10.96 -12.32
CA ALA A 23 1.90 -10.41 -11.23
C ALA A 23 1.55 -8.93 -11.09
N ALA A 24 0.91 -8.55 -9.98
CA ALA A 24 0.69 -7.16 -9.63
C ALA A 24 2.06 -6.53 -9.36
N ARG A 25 2.61 -5.86 -10.38
CA ARG A 25 3.94 -5.25 -10.37
C ARG A 25 3.85 -3.86 -9.73
N GLY A 26 4.27 -3.75 -8.47
CA GLY A 26 4.43 -2.46 -7.79
C GLY A 26 5.72 -1.77 -8.27
N LEU A 27 5.62 -0.49 -8.63
CA LEU A 27 6.79 0.37 -8.87
C LEU A 27 7.41 0.72 -7.51
N ILE A 28 8.66 0.32 -7.27
CA ILE A 28 9.38 0.60 -6.02
C ILE A 28 10.45 1.65 -6.32
N ASN A 29 10.50 2.70 -5.50
CA ASN A 29 11.56 3.69 -5.46
C ASN A 29 12.86 2.98 -5.05
N PRO A 30 13.89 2.95 -5.91
CA PRO A 30 15.12 2.22 -5.62
C PRO A 30 15.87 2.79 -4.39
N ASN A 31 15.64 4.05 -4.04
CA ASN A 31 16.36 4.71 -2.95
C ASN A 31 15.78 4.41 -1.56
N PHE A 32 14.50 4.00 -1.46
CA PHE A 32 13.87 3.73 -0.17
C PHE A 32 12.82 2.61 -0.30
N THR A 33 13.22 1.40 0.10
CA THR A 33 12.49 0.15 -0.10
C THR A 33 11.84 -0.33 1.21
N PRO A 34 10.93 -1.32 1.16
CA PRO A 34 10.40 -1.94 2.38
C PRO A 34 11.48 -2.52 3.30
N ILE A 35 12.65 -2.91 2.76
CA ILE A 35 13.80 -3.37 3.56
C ILE A 35 14.30 -2.20 4.42
N HIS A 36 14.57 -1.04 3.82
CA HIS A 36 15.04 0.15 4.54
C HIS A 36 14.05 0.56 5.64
N LEU A 37 12.76 0.60 5.31
CA LEU A 37 11.70 0.93 6.27
C LEU A 37 11.66 -0.05 7.45
N THR A 38 11.78 -1.35 7.18
CA THR A 38 11.76 -2.41 8.19
C THR A 38 13.01 -2.39 9.09
N VAL A 39 14.17 -2.15 8.50
CA VAL A 39 15.45 -2.08 9.22
C VAL A 39 15.47 -0.87 10.15
N GLN A 40 15.11 0.32 9.64
CA GLN A 40 15.14 1.59 10.40
C GLN A 40 14.05 1.69 11.49
N SER A 41 12.93 0.96 11.33
CA SER A 41 11.89 0.90 12.34
C SER A 41 12.37 0.23 13.62
N LYS A 42 12.15 0.83 14.78
CA LYS A 42 12.38 0.21 16.09
C LYS A 42 11.18 -0.62 16.55
N LEU A 43 9.99 -0.21 16.14
CA LEU A 43 8.72 -0.84 16.46
C LEU A 43 7.93 -1.04 15.17
N ILE A 44 7.47 -2.27 14.93
CA ILE A 44 6.55 -2.57 13.83
C ILE A 44 5.37 -3.33 14.40
N VAL A 45 4.17 -2.81 14.23
CA VAL A 45 2.94 -3.41 14.77
C VAL A 45 1.83 -3.47 13.73
N LEU A 46 1.04 -4.54 13.80
CA LEU A 46 -0.26 -4.63 13.17
C LEU A 46 -1.29 -4.14 14.17
N ALA A 47 -2.12 -3.20 13.75
CA ALA A 47 -3.23 -2.72 14.55
C ALA A 47 -4.53 -2.68 13.72
N THR A 48 -5.64 -2.39 14.38
CA THR A 48 -6.94 -2.19 13.74
C THR A 48 -7.55 -0.90 14.26
N ALA A 49 -8.12 -0.10 13.36
CA ALA A 49 -8.91 1.05 13.74
C ALA A 49 -10.28 0.61 14.28
N PRO A 50 -10.81 1.24 15.35
CA PRO A 50 -12.13 0.94 15.88
C PRO A 50 -13.24 1.28 14.87
N ARG A 51 -14.44 0.72 15.05
CA ARG A 51 -15.63 1.07 14.26
C ARG A 51 -16.22 2.39 14.75
N GLY A 52 -16.60 3.26 13.82
CA GLY A 52 -17.29 4.53 14.11
C GLY A 52 -16.60 5.75 13.48
N LYS A 53 -17.15 6.93 13.74
CA LYS A 53 -16.54 8.21 13.34
C LYS A 53 -15.26 8.41 14.15
N ALA A 54 -14.14 8.58 13.46
CA ALA A 54 -12.87 8.92 14.09
C ALA A 54 -13.00 10.28 14.81
N ALA A 55 -12.80 10.29 16.12
CA ALA A 55 -12.71 11.51 16.91
C ALA A 55 -11.44 12.30 16.55
N GLN A 56 -11.16 13.39 17.27
CA GLN A 56 -9.88 14.10 17.16
C GLN A 56 -8.68 13.24 17.54
N ALA A 57 -8.90 12.15 18.28
CA ALA A 57 -7.90 11.13 18.56
C ALA A 57 -8.47 9.74 18.26
N VAL A 58 -7.67 8.88 17.65
CA VAL A 58 -8.04 7.50 17.31
C VAL A 58 -7.15 6.55 18.10
N VAL A 59 -7.74 5.81 19.03
CA VAL A 59 -7.04 4.76 19.77
C VAL A 59 -7.09 3.47 18.96
N LEU A 60 -5.92 2.99 18.56
CA LEU A 60 -5.76 1.78 17.77
C LEU A 60 -5.66 0.55 18.68
N LYS A 61 -6.34 -0.52 18.30
CA LYS A 61 -6.20 -1.83 18.95
C LYS A 61 -5.04 -2.57 18.30
N ILE A 62 -3.97 -2.81 19.06
CA ILE A 62 -2.83 -3.58 18.57
C ILE A 62 -3.22 -5.06 18.50
N ALA A 63 -3.03 -5.64 17.32
CA ALA A 63 -3.28 -7.05 17.07
C ALA A 63 -2.00 -7.88 17.28
N GLU A 64 -0.86 -7.38 16.82
CA GLU A 64 0.40 -8.12 16.84
C GLU A 64 1.61 -7.18 16.76
N ALA A 65 2.68 -7.51 17.48
CA ALA A 65 3.98 -6.88 17.32
C ALA A 65 4.86 -7.73 16.38
N LEU A 66 5.31 -7.15 15.27
CA LEU A 66 6.23 -7.82 14.35
C LEU A 66 7.70 -7.56 14.74
N LYS A 67 8.00 -6.38 15.29
CA LYS A 67 9.33 -5.98 15.75
C LYS A 67 9.19 -5.08 16.98
N GLY A 68 10.04 -5.28 17.98
CA GLY A 68 10.03 -4.50 19.22
C GLY A 68 8.89 -4.86 20.16
N LYS A 69 8.81 -4.15 21.30
CA LYS A 69 7.77 -4.37 22.33
C LYS A 69 6.58 -3.48 22.02
N ALA A 70 5.42 -4.07 21.74
CA ALA A 70 4.18 -3.31 21.53
C ALA A 70 3.76 -2.55 22.80
N PRO A 71 3.34 -1.28 22.67
CA PRO A 71 2.71 -0.56 23.77
C PRO A 71 1.31 -1.16 24.05
N ALA A 72 0.75 -0.91 25.24
CA ALA A 72 -0.60 -1.39 25.56
C ALA A 72 -1.69 -0.67 24.75
N LYS A 73 -1.46 0.60 24.42
CA LYS A 73 -2.35 1.45 23.63
C LYS A 73 -1.52 2.30 22.68
N LEU A 74 -2.03 2.54 21.47
CA LEU A 74 -1.42 3.44 20.52
C LEU A 74 -2.48 4.44 20.04
N THR A 75 -2.24 5.72 20.30
CA THR A 75 -3.18 6.80 19.97
C THR A 75 -2.60 7.62 18.82
N ILE A 76 -3.44 7.91 17.82
CA ILE A 76 -3.15 8.86 16.75
C ILE A 76 -4.02 10.10 16.97
N SER A 77 -3.38 11.22 17.30
CA SER A 77 -4.02 12.54 17.36
C SER A 77 -4.08 13.17 15.97
N LEU A 78 -5.26 13.65 15.61
CA LEU A 78 -5.56 14.40 14.38
C LEU A 78 -5.70 15.90 14.65
N ALA A 79 -5.58 16.34 15.90
CA ALA A 79 -5.88 17.71 16.32
C ALA A 79 -4.92 18.76 15.72
N TYR A 80 -3.66 18.38 15.49
CA TYR A 80 -2.60 19.28 15.02
C TYR A 80 -2.33 19.18 13.52
N ALA A 81 -2.99 18.26 12.82
CA ALA A 81 -2.81 18.10 11.38
C ALA A 81 -3.55 19.20 10.61
N PRO A 82 -3.07 19.61 9.42
CA PRO A 82 -3.84 20.47 8.53
C PRO A 82 -5.23 19.89 8.29
N LYS A 83 -6.27 20.74 8.31
CA LYS A 83 -7.68 20.31 8.25
C LYS A 83 -7.96 19.30 7.14
N ALA A 84 -7.42 19.53 5.93
CA ALA A 84 -7.58 18.63 4.80
C ALA A 84 -7.01 17.22 5.06
N HIS A 85 -5.83 17.12 5.68
CA HIS A 85 -5.23 15.83 6.05
C HIS A 85 -5.97 15.16 7.20
N ALA A 86 -6.41 15.93 8.20
CA ALA A 86 -7.19 15.40 9.31
C ALA A 86 -8.51 14.77 8.82
N GLU A 87 -9.28 15.46 7.97
CA GLU A 87 -10.52 14.90 7.41
C GLU A 87 -10.27 13.67 6.54
N ALA A 88 -9.29 13.74 5.64
CA ALA A 88 -8.96 12.62 4.77
C ALA A 88 -8.47 11.38 5.57
N ALA A 89 -7.70 11.58 6.65
CA ALA A 89 -7.30 10.50 7.54
C ALA A 89 -8.49 9.92 8.33
N ARG A 90 -9.46 10.75 8.76
CA ARG A 90 -10.69 10.25 9.41
C ARG A 90 -11.49 9.37 8.47
N VAL A 91 -11.71 9.80 7.24
CA VAL A 91 -12.43 9.03 6.21
C VAL A 91 -11.71 7.71 5.96
N LEU A 92 -10.40 7.77 5.70
CA LEU A 92 -9.59 6.59 5.44
C LEU A 92 -9.59 5.57 6.60
N LEU A 93 -9.46 6.03 7.85
CA LEU A 93 -9.49 5.17 9.03
C LEU A 93 -10.88 4.60 9.31
N ALA A 94 -11.94 5.36 9.05
CA ALA A 94 -13.32 4.90 9.18
C ALA A 94 -13.67 3.84 8.11
N GLU A 95 -13.31 4.07 6.85
CA GLU A 95 -13.49 3.11 5.75
C GLU A 95 -12.66 1.84 5.94
N SER A 96 -11.52 1.97 6.60
CA SER A 96 -10.62 0.85 6.92
C SER A 96 -10.92 0.21 8.28
N SER A 97 -12.05 0.54 8.90
CA SER A 97 -12.39 0.02 10.22
C SER A 97 -12.50 -1.50 10.22
N GLY A 98 -11.89 -2.14 11.22
CA GLY A 98 -11.79 -3.60 11.32
C GLY A 98 -10.80 -4.24 10.34
N ARG A 99 -10.20 -3.48 9.42
CA ARG A 99 -9.08 -3.95 8.60
C ARG A 99 -7.77 -3.74 9.35
N LYS A 100 -6.78 -4.56 9.01
CA LYS A 100 -5.42 -4.42 9.55
C LYS A 100 -4.74 -3.23 8.91
N LEU A 101 -4.11 -2.41 9.74
CA LEU A 101 -3.16 -1.38 9.35
C LEU A 101 -1.78 -1.74 9.90
N LEU A 102 -0.74 -1.31 9.20
CA LEU A 102 0.64 -1.62 9.53
C LEU A 102 1.36 -0.34 9.92
N ILE A 103 1.99 -0.33 11.09
CA ILE A 103 2.65 0.85 11.66
C ILE A 103 4.14 0.57 11.80
N PHE A 104 4.95 1.53 11.34
CA PHE A 104 6.40 1.52 11.37
C PHE A 104 6.89 2.73 12.17
N ALA A 105 7.28 2.54 13.42
CA ALA A 105 7.77 3.62 14.28
C ALA A 105 9.28 3.48 14.49
N GLY A 106 10.01 4.58 14.33
CA GLY A 106 11.47 4.57 14.39
C GLY A 106 12.08 5.97 14.42
N LYS A 107 13.41 6.00 14.31
CA LYS A 107 14.13 7.25 14.10
C LYS A 107 14.49 7.31 12.62
N TYR A 108 13.94 8.29 11.92
CA TYR A 108 14.21 8.54 10.50
C TYR A 108 14.96 9.87 10.43
N ASP A 109 16.20 9.81 9.96
CA ASP A 109 17.16 10.90 10.07
C ASP A 109 17.32 11.42 11.52
N ARG A 110 16.91 12.66 11.77
CA ARG A 110 17.02 13.33 13.08
C ARG A 110 15.74 13.25 13.91
N ASP A 111 14.62 12.81 13.31
CA ASP A 111 13.30 12.90 13.91
C ASP A 111 12.75 11.52 14.31
N GLU A 112 11.90 11.50 15.33
CA GLU A 112 11.14 10.33 15.72
C GLU A 112 9.79 10.34 14.99
N LEU A 113 9.72 9.56 13.92
CA LEU A 113 8.57 9.48 13.03
C LEU A 113 7.96 8.09 13.05
N ALA A 114 6.69 8.01 12.67
CA ALA A 114 6.04 6.75 12.37
C ALA A 114 5.27 6.84 11.05
N TYR A 115 5.25 5.75 10.31
CA TYR A 115 4.47 5.61 9.08
C TYR A 115 3.37 4.58 9.28
N VAL A 116 2.16 4.91 8.86
CA VAL A 116 1.02 3.98 8.86
C VAL A 116 0.61 3.69 7.44
N HIS A 117 0.62 2.41 7.07
CA HIS A 117 0.06 1.95 5.82
C HIS A 117 -1.33 1.37 6.05
N VAL A 118 -2.33 1.92 5.37
CA VAL A 118 -3.72 1.48 5.47
C VAL A 118 -4.41 1.63 4.11
N SER A 119 -5.01 0.54 3.62
CA SER A 119 -5.75 0.50 2.35
C SER A 119 -5.01 1.15 1.15
N GLY A 120 -3.69 0.92 1.03
CA GLY A 120 -2.88 1.46 -0.08
C GLY A 120 -2.49 2.94 0.06
N ARG A 121 -2.70 3.52 1.24
CA ARG A 121 -2.34 4.91 1.56
C ARG A 121 -1.37 4.94 2.73
N TRP A 122 -0.53 5.96 2.74
CA TRP A 122 0.45 6.20 3.79
C TRP A 122 0.08 7.44 4.61
N LEU A 123 0.15 7.32 5.92
CA LEU A 123 0.06 8.43 6.86
C LEU A 123 1.43 8.61 7.50
N GLN A 124 1.92 9.85 7.54
CA GLN A 124 3.11 10.20 8.30
C GLN A 124 2.69 10.76 9.64
N LEU A 125 3.26 10.21 10.70
CA LEU A 125 3.03 10.61 12.08
C LEU A 125 4.34 11.12 12.68
N GLY A 126 4.22 12.15 13.51
CA GLY A 126 5.29 12.62 14.38
C GLY A 126 5.01 12.23 15.82
N LYS A 127 6.04 12.25 16.66
CA LYS A 127 5.85 12.16 18.11
C LYS A 127 5.08 13.37 18.63
N GLY A 128 4.13 13.12 19.51
CA GLY A 128 3.41 14.11 20.32
C GLY A 128 3.42 13.71 21.80
N ASP A 129 2.78 14.51 22.64
CA ASP A 129 2.83 14.35 24.10
C ASP A 129 2.13 13.05 24.55
N ASP A 130 0.93 12.79 24.02
CA ASP A 130 0.10 11.62 24.38
C ASP A 130 0.12 10.50 23.31
N GLY A 131 1.18 10.43 22.50
CA GLY A 131 1.36 9.40 21.48
C GLY A 131 1.81 9.94 20.15
N TRP A 132 1.16 9.53 19.06
CA TRP A 132 1.52 9.96 17.71
C TRP A 132 0.56 11.03 17.22
N ARG A 133 1.08 12.05 16.54
CA ARG A 133 0.28 13.09 15.87
C ARG A 133 0.37 12.93 14.36
N LEU A 134 -0.74 13.02 13.65
CA LEU A 134 -0.74 13.06 12.20
C LEU A 134 -0.01 14.33 11.72
N ILE A 135 0.95 14.16 10.83
CA ILE A 135 1.63 15.25 10.12
C ILE A 135 0.96 15.44 8.75
N ALA A 136 0.92 14.37 7.94
CA ALA A 136 0.45 14.43 6.57
C ALA A 136 -0.04 13.07 6.06
N ILE A 137 -0.79 13.09 4.95
CA ILE A 137 -0.97 11.92 4.08
C ILE A 137 0.21 11.93 3.12
N ASP A 138 1.08 10.95 3.24
CA ASP A 138 2.37 10.93 2.56
C ASP A 138 2.28 10.20 1.22
N THR A 139 2.23 10.95 0.12
CA THR A 139 2.21 10.36 -1.22
C THR A 139 3.60 9.95 -1.70
N HIS A 140 4.68 10.43 -1.10
CA HIS A 140 6.04 10.03 -1.47
C HIS A 140 6.32 8.57 -1.09
N MET A 141 5.76 8.13 0.04
CA MET A 141 5.84 6.74 0.50
C MET A 141 5.15 5.73 -0.44
N LEU A 142 4.33 6.18 -1.40
CA LEU A 142 3.85 5.31 -2.49
C LEU A 142 5.00 4.80 -3.35
N GLY A 143 6.12 5.52 -3.41
CA GLY A 143 7.35 5.03 -4.01
C GLY A 143 7.89 3.81 -3.25
N THR A 144 7.77 3.73 -1.93
CA THR A 144 8.27 2.58 -1.17
C THR A 144 7.35 1.37 -1.28
N TRP A 145 6.05 1.61 -1.26
CA TRP A 145 5.05 0.58 -1.48
C TRP A 145 3.74 1.19 -1.97
N ASN A 146 3.26 0.72 -3.12
CA ASN A 146 1.96 1.09 -3.69
C ASN A 146 1.01 -0.12 -3.79
N GLY A 147 1.28 -1.19 -3.03
CA GLY A 147 0.47 -2.40 -3.02
C GLY A 147 -0.50 -2.45 -1.83
N ALA A 148 -1.18 -3.59 -1.69
CA ALA A 148 -2.08 -3.82 -0.56
C ALA A 148 -1.32 -3.99 0.78
N THR A 149 -1.99 -3.69 1.89
CA THR A 149 -1.40 -3.70 3.25
C THR A 149 -1.03 -5.10 3.72
N ASP A 150 -1.81 -6.10 3.33
CA ASP A 150 -1.55 -7.52 3.62
C ASP A 150 -0.28 -8.01 2.90
N MET A 151 -0.09 -7.60 1.65
CA MET A 151 1.12 -7.92 0.89
C MET A 151 2.36 -7.23 1.48
N LEU A 152 2.23 -5.96 1.91
CA LEU A 152 3.31 -5.29 2.65
C LEU A 152 3.62 -6.03 3.95
N THR A 153 2.59 -6.48 4.67
CA THR A 153 2.76 -7.24 5.92
C THR A 153 3.54 -8.54 5.68
N ARG A 154 3.24 -9.28 4.60
CA ARG A 154 3.99 -10.49 4.20
C ARG A 154 5.44 -10.16 3.87
N CYS A 155 5.67 -9.09 3.10
CA CYS A 155 7.01 -8.61 2.76
C CYS A 155 7.83 -8.28 4.02
N VAL A 156 7.26 -7.55 4.97
CA VAL A 156 7.93 -7.22 6.24
C VAL A 156 8.28 -8.47 7.05
N ARG A 157 7.37 -9.45 7.13
CA ARG A 157 7.67 -10.72 7.83
C ARG A 157 8.82 -11.47 7.18
N TYR A 158 8.84 -11.52 5.86
CA TYR A 158 9.95 -12.10 5.10
C TYR A 158 11.27 -11.39 5.41
N VAL A 159 11.30 -10.06 5.34
CA VAL A 159 12.50 -9.26 5.65
C VAL A 159 13.01 -9.52 7.07
N LEU A 160 12.10 -9.61 8.05
CA LEU A 160 12.46 -9.91 9.44
C LEU A 160 12.97 -11.34 9.62
N ALA A 161 12.45 -12.31 8.88
CA ALA A 161 12.87 -13.71 8.95
C ALA A 161 14.28 -13.94 8.40
N GLU A 162 14.64 -13.27 7.30
CA GLU A 162 15.95 -13.41 6.63
C GLU A 162 17.11 -12.67 7.32
N ARG A 163 16.85 -11.92 8.40
CA ARG A 163 17.87 -11.27 9.26
C ARG A 163 18.96 -10.48 8.49
N GLY A 164 18.57 -9.80 7.41
CA GLY A 164 19.47 -8.98 6.59
C GLY A 164 19.87 -9.60 5.25
N GLY A 165 19.53 -10.86 4.99
CA GLY A 165 19.70 -11.51 3.69
C GLY A 165 18.51 -11.36 2.74
N ALA A 166 17.45 -10.65 3.15
CA ALA A 166 16.27 -10.47 2.31
C ALA A 166 16.60 -9.65 1.06
N ASP A 167 16.18 -10.16 -0.09
CA ASP A 167 16.12 -9.41 -1.34
C ASP A 167 14.66 -9.11 -1.67
N VAL A 168 14.36 -7.86 -1.97
CA VAL A 168 13.05 -7.41 -2.40
C VAL A 168 13.24 -6.78 -3.77
N PRO A 169 12.73 -7.38 -4.84
CA PRO A 169 12.99 -6.90 -6.20
C PRO A 169 12.45 -5.49 -6.35
N VAL A 170 13.38 -4.53 -6.44
CA VAL A 170 13.07 -3.11 -6.66
C VAL A 170 12.68 -2.82 -8.11
N ASN A 171 13.06 -3.72 -9.01
CA ASN A 171 12.81 -3.59 -10.43
C ASN A 171 11.77 -4.62 -10.85
N SER A 172 10.57 -4.18 -11.19
CA SER A 172 9.49 -5.04 -11.67
C SER A 172 9.72 -5.55 -13.10
N GLY A 173 10.85 -5.18 -13.73
CA GLY A 173 11.11 -5.41 -15.15
C GLY A 173 10.10 -4.69 -16.05
N THR A 174 9.38 -3.69 -15.51
CA THR A 174 8.46 -2.83 -16.26
C THR A 174 8.98 -1.42 -16.21
N GLU A 175 9.50 -0.96 -17.33
CA GLU A 175 9.71 0.46 -17.56
C GLU A 175 8.39 1.05 -18.06
N TRP A 176 8.04 2.26 -17.62
CA TRP A 176 7.01 3.02 -18.33
C TRP A 176 7.47 3.15 -19.78
N ARG A 177 6.67 2.65 -20.74
CA ARG A 177 6.95 2.91 -22.15
C ARG A 177 7.18 4.41 -22.30
N LYS A 178 8.23 4.80 -23.04
CA LYS A 178 8.52 6.22 -23.35
C LYS A 178 7.20 6.92 -23.64
N ILE A 179 6.94 8.03 -22.96
CA ILE A 179 5.76 8.85 -23.21
C ILE A 179 5.86 9.32 -24.66
N VAL A 180 5.19 8.64 -25.57
CA VAL A 180 5.09 9.05 -26.97
C VAL A 180 3.96 10.06 -27.03
N LYS A 181 4.29 11.30 -27.33
CA LYS A 181 3.29 12.33 -27.61
C LYS A 181 2.61 11.98 -28.93
N VAL A 182 1.46 11.31 -28.87
CA VAL A 182 0.72 10.84 -30.06
C VAL A 182 0.18 12.03 -30.85
N ALA A 183 -0.34 13.06 -30.19
CA ALA A 183 -0.78 14.32 -30.80
C ALA A 183 -0.93 15.44 -29.75
N ALA A 184 -1.08 16.68 -30.20
CA ALA A 184 -1.51 17.80 -29.37
C ALA A 184 -2.95 18.19 -29.75
N LEU A 185 -3.89 18.11 -28.80
CA LEU A 185 -5.25 18.60 -29.00
C LEU A 185 -5.35 20.06 -28.54
N LYS A 186 -5.78 20.97 -29.42
CA LYS A 186 -6.03 22.40 -29.09
C LYS A 186 -7.38 22.64 -28.40
N ALA A 187 -8.15 21.58 -28.13
CA ALA A 187 -9.46 21.66 -27.49
C ALA A 187 -9.37 21.34 -25.99
N ARG A 188 -10.31 21.89 -25.19
CA ARG A 188 -10.42 21.58 -23.77
C ARG A 188 -10.95 20.15 -23.59
N PRO A 189 -10.21 19.23 -22.95
CA PRO A 189 -10.67 17.87 -22.75
C PRO A 189 -11.93 17.87 -21.86
N ARG A 190 -13.00 17.23 -22.34
CA ARG A 190 -14.26 17.07 -21.60
C ARG A 190 -14.32 15.78 -20.78
N SER A 191 -13.54 14.78 -21.17
CA SER A 191 -13.37 13.52 -20.46
C SER A 191 -12.04 12.88 -20.86
N ALA A 192 -11.56 11.96 -20.03
CA ALA A 192 -10.50 11.03 -20.37
C ALA A 192 -10.99 9.63 -20.02
N SER A 193 -10.76 8.68 -20.92
CA SER A 193 -11.05 7.27 -20.68
C SER A 193 -9.83 6.47 -21.08
N ALA A 194 -9.49 5.45 -20.31
CA ALA A 194 -8.49 4.48 -20.74
C ALA A 194 -9.05 3.77 -21.98
N VAL A 195 -8.29 3.80 -23.08
CA VAL A 195 -8.61 3.05 -24.28
C VAL A 195 -7.77 1.79 -24.20
N ASP A 196 -8.46 0.66 -24.07
CA ASP A 196 -7.87 -0.63 -24.31
C ASP A 196 -7.58 -0.76 -25.80
N LEU A 197 -6.30 -0.65 -26.16
CA LEU A 197 -5.83 -0.72 -27.54
C LEU A 197 -5.77 -2.16 -28.07
N ALA A 198 -5.88 -3.16 -27.18
CA ALA A 198 -5.91 -4.57 -27.54
C ALA A 198 -7.34 -5.11 -27.72
N GLY A 199 -8.34 -4.41 -27.17
CA GLY A 199 -9.75 -4.79 -27.26
C GLY A 199 -10.09 -6.05 -26.46
N ASP A 200 -9.28 -6.42 -25.48
CA ASP A 200 -9.45 -7.59 -24.62
C ASP A 200 -10.13 -7.29 -23.27
N GLY A 201 -10.50 -6.03 -23.03
CA GLY A 201 -11.22 -5.56 -21.86
C GLY A 201 -10.37 -5.55 -20.58
N ARG A 202 -9.03 -5.49 -20.71
CA ARG A 202 -8.08 -5.51 -19.58
C ARG A 202 -7.31 -4.21 -19.40
#